data_AF-A0A2V9FP02-F1
#
_entry.id   AF-A0A2V9FP02-F1
#
_cell.length_a   1.000
_cell.length_b   1.000
_cell.length_c   1.000
_cell.angle_alpha   90.00
_cell.angle_beta   90.00
_cell.angle_gamma   90.00
#
_symmetry.space_group_name_H-M   'P 1'
#
loop_
_entity.id
_entity.type
_entity.pdbx_description
1 polymer ?
#
loop_
_entity_poly.entity_id
_entity_poly.type
_entity_poly.pdbx_seq_one_letter_code
_entity_poly.pdbx_strand_id
1 'polypeptide(L)'
;MEFEHPARTGRNIFMRATQRRAVGIISVCSILICCAAILVRSSAPAAQEKSAATKKSGSSGGGIADAYRFNTLGVAYMNQQRPADAQKYFEQACEADPKFAVARLNLGVSLLGQQKLESARAALEAAAQQLPKDAYAWYNLGLAYKDLGESEKGIVAFQHVTEIAPNEPDAYYFVGYLNAQLQKYDQAIAAFQKGLALYPFHASSEFGLARAFQRKGDAASAREHLARFQKITAEHLGAPFGAGYGDQGRYSLAELPLSSVADVPAAIPVRFTAQANAFVSRSAAGSRVEIGPSTGACWFDYDGDGKPDLFLVSGAADGTSRLLRNLGDGRFADVTQETGIRLNGSGFGCAAGDFDNDGHTDLAVCLSDGVRLLGNKGDGKFEDVTQAAGIRREKGCVGLTFVDYDHDGDLDLYITTAPDSAAPGTPPHNVLWRNNGNNTFTDVSAETGLGFAATGAGMVTTDFNNDRAIDFVIAAVRRELRSISIRSKGNSGRSSPSISTRRSCHRRWA
;
A
#
# COMPACT_ATOMS: atom_id res chain seq x y z
N MET A 1 2.42 -15.66 64.20
CA MET A 1 3.89 -15.80 64.17
C MET A 1 4.43 -14.76 63.21
N GLU A 2 5.12 -13.79 63.82
CA GLU A 2 6.19 -12.88 63.35
C GLU A 2 6.28 -12.39 61.89
N PHE A 3 6.03 -11.08 61.75
CA PHE A 3 6.95 -10.01 61.30
C PHE A 3 8.07 -10.32 60.31
N GLU A 4 8.16 -9.55 59.21
CA GLU A 4 8.98 -8.33 59.13
C GLU A 4 8.86 -7.63 57.75
N HIS A 5 8.79 -6.29 57.80
CA HIS A 5 9.15 -5.36 56.74
C HIS A 5 10.51 -4.75 57.15
N PRO A 6 11.38 -4.28 56.23
CA PRO A 6 11.33 -2.83 55.92
C PRO A 6 11.81 -2.39 54.52
N ALA A 7 11.49 -1.13 54.25
CA ALA A 7 11.81 -0.30 53.09
C ALA A 7 13.29 0.14 52.96
N ARG A 8 13.67 0.64 51.78
CA ARG A 8 14.48 1.88 51.56
C ARG A 8 14.65 2.18 50.05
N THR A 9 14.05 3.29 49.54
CA THR A 9 14.64 4.62 49.23
C THR A 9 15.58 4.69 48.02
N GLY A 10 15.30 5.59 47.05
CA GLY A 10 16.29 5.93 46.02
C GLY A 10 15.90 6.83 44.82
N ARG A 11 15.37 8.04 45.07
CA ARG A 11 15.52 9.31 44.31
C ARG A 11 15.29 9.42 42.78
N ASN A 12 14.36 10.31 42.45
CA ASN A 12 14.30 11.19 41.27
C ASN A 12 15.60 11.96 41.02
N ILE A 13 16.06 12.06 39.77
CA ILE A 13 16.82 13.22 39.25
C ILE A 13 16.42 13.53 37.80
N PHE A 14 15.77 14.67 37.63
CA PHE A 14 15.68 15.46 36.40
C PHE A 14 17.05 16.07 36.07
N MET A 15 17.46 16.10 34.80
CA MET A 15 18.44 17.09 34.31
C MET A 15 17.99 17.72 33.00
N ARG A 16 17.68 19.02 33.09
CA ARG A 16 17.77 20.03 32.02
C ARG A 16 19.10 20.78 32.18
N ALA A 17 19.71 21.22 31.08
CA ALA A 17 20.50 22.46 30.93
C ALA A 17 21.00 22.54 29.47
N THR A 18 20.40 23.37 28.60
CA THR A 18 20.77 24.76 28.23
C THR A 18 22.01 24.94 27.35
N GLN A 19 21.73 25.38 26.11
CA GLN A 19 22.41 26.38 25.27
C GLN A 19 23.92 26.64 25.40
N ARG A 20 24.57 26.77 24.23
CA ARG A 20 25.17 28.05 23.80
C ARG A 20 25.38 28.13 22.28
N ARG A 21 24.95 29.26 21.72
CA ARG A 21 25.34 29.80 20.41
C ARG A 21 26.82 30.19 20.43
N ALA A 22 27.50 30.04 19.30
CA ALA A 22 28.63 30.88 18.95
C ALA A 22 28.57 31.22 17.46
N VAL A 23 28.45 32.52 17.20
CA VAL A 23 28.61 33.20 15.92
C VAL A 23 30.10 33.46 15.72
N GLY A 24 30.61 33.33 14.50
CA GLY A 24 31.94 33.79 14.09
C GLY A 24 31.99 34.00 12.58
N ILE A 25 32.06 35.27 12.17
CA ILE A 25 32.15 35.80 10.80
C ILE A 25 33.65 36.00 10.44
N ILE A 26 33.95 36.21 9.14
CA ILE A 26 35.13 36.88 8.52
C ILE A 26 36.22 35.88 8.05
N SER A 27 36.80 35.89 6.83
CA SER A 27 36.74 36.74 5.62
C SER A 27 37.25 35.97 4.38
N VAL A 28 36.72 36.38 3.22
CA VAL A 28 37.32 36.56 1.88
C VAL A 28 38.81 36.20 1.67
N CYS A 29 39.10 35.40 0.64
CA CYS A 29 40.16 35.68 -0.35
C CYS A 29 39.93 34.90 -1.66
N SER A 30 39.83 35.66 -2.75
CA SER A 30 39.71 35.25 -4.15
C SER A 30 41.08 34.92 -4.75
N ILE A 31 41.20 33.88 -5.59
CA ILE A 31 42.19 33.85 -6.69
C ILE A 31 41.57 33.18 -7.93
N LEU A 32 41.40 34.01 -8.96
CA LEU A 32 41.24 33.63 -10.36
C LEU A 32 42.59 33.15 -10.91
N ILE A 33 42.63 32.03 -11.64
CA ILE A 33 43.62 31.81 -12.71
C ILE A 33 42.89 31.25 -13.94
N CYS A 34 42.73 32.12 -14.94
CA CYS A 34 42.56 31.72 -16.34
C CYS A 34 43.92 31.31 -16.90
N CYS A 35 43.97 30.24 -17.70
CA CYS A 35 44.90 30.14 -18.82
C CYS A 35 44.27 29.29 -19.93
N ALA A 36 44.23 29.85 -21.13
CA ALA A 36 43.76 29.24 -22.36
C ALA A 36 44.95 28.99 -23.30
N ALA A 37 44.65 28.21 -24.36
CA ALA A 37 45.39 28.00 -25.61
C ALA A 37 46.35 26.78 -25.58
N ILE A 38 46.51 25.93 -26.63
CA ILE A 38 46.36 26.08 -28.08
C ILE A 38 45.98 24.72 -28.73
N LEU A 39 45.31 24.82 -29.87
CA LEU A 39 44.93 23.82 -30.87
C LEU A 39 46.00 22.80 -31.31
N VAL A 40 45.57 21.55 -31.52
CA VAL A 40 46.07 20.71 -32.62
C VAL A 40 44.87 20.12 -33.38
N ARG A 41 44.70 20.56 -34.63
CA ARG A 41 43.84 19.94 -35.64
C ARG A 41 44.56 18.72 -36.21
N SER A 42 43.88 17.58 -36.29
CA SER A 42 44.17 16.58 -37.33
C SER A 42 42.85 16.12 -37.96
N SER A 43 42.92 15.93 -39.26
CA SER A 43 41.86 15.87 -40.24
C SER A 43 41.36 14.45 -40.52
N ALA A 44 40.05 14.25 -40.57
CA ALA A 44 39.41 13.18 -41.36
C ALA A 44 37.95 13.58 -41.71
N PRO A 45 37.45 13.24 -42.91
CA PRO A 45 36.25 13.85 -43.49
C PRO A 45 34.95 13.16 -43.08
N ALA A 46 33.86 13.93 -43.21
CA ALA A 46 32.48 13.56 -42.89
C ALA A 46 31.87 12.54 -43.87
N ALA A 47 31.11 11.59 -43.33
CA ALA A 47 30.08 10.85 -44.05
C ALA A 47 28.84 10.66 -43.15
N GLN A 48 27.78 11.38 -43.53
CA GLN A 48 26.35 11.23 -43.24
C GLN A 48 25.91 10.05 -42.35
N GLU A 49 25.40 10.38 -41.16
CA GLU A 49 24.27 9.65 -40.58
C GLU A 49 23.01 10.49 -40.72
N LYS A 50 22.07 9.95 -41.51
CA LYS A 50 20.71 10.48 -41.64
C LYS A 50 20.02 10.36 -40.28
N SER A 51 19.95 11.46 -39.54
CA SER A 51 18.91 11.65 -38.53
C SER A 51 17.56 11.63 -39.26
N ALA A 52 16.89 10.48 -39.20
CA ALA A 52 15.47 10.41 -39.48
C ALA A 52 14.78 11.31 -38.44
N ALA A 53 14.37 12.49 -38.91
CA ALA A 53 13.48 13.36 -38.17
C ALA A 53 12.18 12.60 -37.90
N THR A 54 12.09 11.96 -36.74
CA THR A 54 10.81 11.55 -36.17
C THR A 54 10.07 12.84 -35.89
N LYS A 55 9.16 13.19 -36.80
CA LYS A 55 8.09 14.15 -36.54
C LYS A 55 7.57 13.86 -35.13
N LYS A 56 7.75 14.80 -34.20
CA LYS A 56 6.92 14.88 -33.00
C LYS A 56 5.48 14.88 -33.49
N SER A 57 4.83 13.72 -33.45
CA SER A 57 3.39 13.68 -33.38
C SER A 57 3.04 14.50 -32.14
N GLY A 58 2.27 15.57 -32.29
CA GLY A 58 1.81 16.36 -31.16
C GLY A 58 1.12 15.43 -30.16
N SER A 59 1.78 15.12 -29.05
CA SER A 59 1.22 14.26 -28.01
C SER A 59 0.58 15.14 -26.95
N SER A 60 -0.64 15.60 -27.22
CA SER A 60 -1.52 16.09 -26.15
C SER A 60 -1.76 15.06 -25.03
N GLY A 61 -1.40 13.78 -25.24
CA GLY A 61 -1.53 12.70 -24.26
C GLY A 61 -0.42 12.61 -23.20
N GLY A 62 0.76 13.20 -23.41
CA GLY A 62 1.87 13.12 -22.44
C GLY A 62 1.60 13.88 -21.15
N GLY A 63 1.11 15.13 -21.28
CA GLY A 63 0.80 15.99 -20.13
C GLY A 63 -0.32 15.45 -19.25
N ILE A 64 -1.33 14.78 -19.84
CA ILE A 64 -2.41 14.16 -19.06
C ILE A 64 -1.87 12.97 -18.25
N ALA A 65 -1.13 12.05 -18.88
CA ALA A 65 -0.56 10.90 -18.16
C ALA A 65 0.40 11.33 -17.04
N ASP A 66 1.23 12.35 -17.29
CA ASP A 66 2.11 12.93 -16.29
C ASP A 66 1.32 13.58 -15.15
N ALA A 67 0.23 14.31 -15.43
CA ALA A 67 -0.62 14.92 -14.42
C ALA A 67 -1.24 13.87 -13.48
N TYR A 68 -1.75 12.76 -14.02
CA TYR A 68 -2.27 11.66 -13.21
C TYR A 68 -1.17 10.99 -12.38
N ARG A 69 0.02 10.74 -12.95
CA ARG A 69 1.16 10.18 -12.21
C ARG A 69 1.56 11.09 -11.04
N PHE A 70 1.72 12.38 -11.28
CA PHE A 70 2.10 13.34 -10.25
C PHE A 70 1.03 13.45 -9.17
N ASN A 71 -0.26 13.48 -9.53
CA ASN A 71 -1.33 13.48 -8.53
C ASN A 71 -1.29 12.22 -7.65
N THR A 72 -1.11 11.03 -8.24
CA THR A 72 -0.98 9.77 -7.48
C THR A 72 0.21 9.79 -6.52
N LEU A 73 1.37 10.30 -6.95
CA LEU A 73 2.53 10.48 -6.07
C LEU A 73 2.22 11.46 -4.93
N GLY A 74 1.57 12.59 -5.23
CA GLY A 74 1.15 13.55 -4.21
C GLY A 74 0.23 12.93 -3.15
N VAL A 75 -0.76 12.13 -3.58
CA VAL A 75 -1.65 11.39 -2.65
C VAL A 75 -0.86 10.41 -1.79
N ALA A 76 0.13 9.70 -2.36
CA ALA A 76 1.00 8.80 -1.59
C ALA A 76 1.78 9.56 -0.49
N TYR A 77 2.31 10.74 -0.79
CA TYR A 77 2.96 11.59 0.23
C TYR A 77 1.98 12.13 1.28
N MET A 78 0.75 12.49 0.90
CA MET A 78 -0.29 12.86 1.87
C MET A 78 -0.57 11.71 2.83
N ASN A 79 -0.67 10.49 2.31
CA ASN A 79 -0.87 9.29 3.12
C ASN A 79 0.30 9.07 4.10
N GLN A 80 1.53 9.41 3.73
CA GLN A 80 2.68 9.40 4.64
C GLN A 80 2.71 10.58 5.64
N GLN A 81 1.64 11.40 5.74
CA GLN A 81 1.59 12.62 6.56
C GLN A 81 2.69 13.65 6.18
N ARG A 82 3.04 13.72 4.89
CA ARG A 82 4.08 14.61 4.34
C ARG A 82 3.49 15.64 3.36
N PRO A 83 2.66 16.58 3.83
CA PRO A 83 1.91 17.48 2.95
C PRO A 83 2.78 18.47 2.17
N ALA A 84 3.96 18.83 2.69
CA ALA A 84 4.91 19.71 1.99
C ALA A 84 5.58 19.01 0.79
N ASP A 85 5.81 17.71 0.87
CA ASP A 85 6.33 16.94 -0.27
C ASP A 85 5.23 16.66 -1.29
N ALA A 86 4.02 16.37 -0.82
CA ALA A 86 2.84 16.21 -1.68
C ALA A 86 2.54 17.47 -2.51
N GLN A 87 2.65 18.66 -1.90
CA GLN A 87 2.42 19.95 -2.57
C GLN A 87 3.20 20.06 -3.88
N LYS A 88 4.48 19.69 -3.88
CA LYS A 88 5.35 19.77 -5.08
C LYS A 88 4.78 18.96 -6.24
N TYR A 89 4.28 17.76 -5.97
CA TYR A 89 3.72 16.90 -7.00
C TYR A 89 2.34 17.38 -7.47
N PHE A 90 1.51 17.94 -6.58
CA PHE A 90 0.25 18.53 -7.01
C PHE A 90 0.43 19.80 -7.86
N GLU A 91 1.46 20.61 -7.58
CA GLU A 91 1.87 21.73 -8.43
C GLU A 91 2.29 21.23 -9.82
N GLN A 92 3.16 20.22 -9.89
CA GLN A 92 3.55 19.58 -11.16
C GLN A 92 2.36 18.99 -11.91
N ALA A 93 1.38 18.41 -11.21
CA ALA A 93 0.16 17.89 -11.83
C ALA A 93 -0.70 19.02 -12.43
N CYS A 94 -0.84 20.15 -11.73
CA CYS A 94 -1.54 21.33 -12.24
C CYS A 94 -0.82 21.99 -13.43
N GLU A 95 0.51 21.96 -13.44
CA GLU A 95 1.32 22.45 -14.57
C GLU A 95 1.18 21.55 -15.80
N ALA A 96 1.18 20.23 -15.60
CA ALA A 96 1.06 19.25 -16.68
C ALA A 96 -0.34 19.23 -17.32
N ASP A 97 -1.40 19.40 -16.52
CA ASP A 97 -2.77 19.64 -17.00
C ASP A 97 -3.50 20.69 -16.14
N PRO A 98 -3.55 21.96 -16.59
CA PRO A 98 -4.27 23.02 -15.88
C PRO A 98 -5.78 22.80 -15.75
N LYS A 99 -6.38 21.88 -16.52
CA LYS A 99 -7.81 21.53 -16.44
C LYS A 99 -8.08 20.40 -15.45
N PHE A 100 -7.03 19.78 -14.90
CA PHE A 100 -7.18 18.68 -13.96
C PHE A 100 -7.59 19.18 -12.57
N ALA A 101 -8.88 19.41 -12.40
CA ALA A 101 -9.44 20.02 -11.18
C ALA A 101 -9.15 19.22 -9.90
N VAL A 102 -9.04 17.89 -10.00
CA VAL A 102 -8.70 17.00 -8.86
C VAL A 102 -7.28 17.29 -8.34
N ALA A 103 -6.30 17.56 -9.21
CA ALA A 103 -4.97 17.96 -8.75
C ALA A 103 -5.00 19.30 -7.99
N ARG A 104 -5.85 20.24 -8.43
CA ARG A 104 -6.03 21.53 -7.74
C ARG A 104 -6.73 21.37 -6.39
N LEU A 105 -7.74 20.50 -6.31
CA LEU A 105 -8.36 20.09 -5.05
C LEU A 105 -7.29 19.57 -4.08
N ASN A 106 -6.49 18.60 -4.51
CA ASN A 106 -5.46 17.99 -3.69
C ASN A 106 -4.33 18.92 -3.28
N LEU A 107 -3.96 19.87 -4.16
CA LEU A 107 -3.09 20.97 -3.81
C LEU A 107 -3.67 21.75 -2.61
N GLY A 108 -4.96 22.10 -2.68
CA GLY A 108 -5.70 22.74 -1.59
C GLY A 108 -5.68 21.93 -0.28
N VAL A 109 -5.92 20.63 -0.34
CA VAL A 109 -5.87 19.73 0.83
C VAL A 109 -4.46 19.68 1.43
N SER A 110 -3.42 19.60 0.59
CA SER A 110 -2.02 19.62 1.06
C SER A 110 -1.66 20.94 1.74
N LEU A 111 -2.22 22.07 1.29
CA LEU A 111 -2.02 23.39 1.89
C LEU A 111 -2.76 23.51 3.23
N LEU A 112 -3.97 22.93 3.36
CA LEU A 112 -4.66 22.81 4.65
C LEU A 112 -3.85 22.01 5.66
N GLY A 113 -3.30 20.86 5.27
CA GLY A 113 -2.43 20.05 6.11
C GLY A 113 -1.17 20.80 6.60
N GLN A 114 -0.74 21.83 5.87
CA GLN A 114 0.37 22.72 6.24
C GLN A 114 -0.08 23.99 6.98
N GLN A 115 -1.36 24.16 7.28
CA GLN A 115 -1.94 25.37 7.89
C GLN A 115 -1.75 26.64 7.04
N LYS A 116 -1.57 26.50 5.72
CA LYS A 116 -1.50 27.61 4.76
C LYS A 116 -2.91 28.00 4.29
N LEU A 117 -3.72 28.49 5.22
CA LEU A 117 -5.18 28.58 5.07
C LEU A 117 -5.65 29.44 3.89
N GLU A 118 -5.05 30.60 3.67
CA GLU A 118 -5.43 31.51 2.57
C GLU A 118 -5.14 30.90 1.19
N SER A 119 -3.97 30.26 1.04
CA SER A 119 -3.59 29.55 -0.19
C SER A 119 -4.47 28.32 -0.41
N ALA A 120 -4.81 27.60 0.66
CA ALA A 120 -5.73 26.49 0.61
C ALA A 120 -7.13 26.93 0.16
N ARG A 121 -7.69 28.00 0.74
CA ARG A 121 -8.98 28.57 0.34
C ARG A 121 -9.00 28.87 -1.15
N ALA A 122 -8.00 29.59 -1.65
CA ALA A 122 -7.93 29.96 -3.07
C ALA A 122 -7.91 28.73 -4.00
N ALA A 123 -7.12 27.71 -3.67
CA ALA A 123 -7.06 26.48 -4.46
C ALA A 123 -8.39 25.69 -4.41
N LEU A 124 -9.01 25.59 -3.23
CA LEU A 124 -10.26 24.85 -3.02
C LEU A 124 -11.47 25.55 -3.61
N GLU A 125 -11.55 26.88 -3.57
CA GLU A 125 -12.57 27.67 -4.27
C GLU A 125 -12.49 27.41 -5.78
N ALA A 126 -11.29 27.48 -6.35
CA ALA A 126 -11.07 27.20 -7.77
C ALA A 126 -11.39 25.74 -8.14
N ALA A 127 -11.09 24.78 -7.26
CA ALA A 127 -11.44 23.38 -7.46
C ALA A 127 -12.97 23.15 -7.41
N ALA A 128 -13.65 23.67 -6.39
CA ALA A 128 -15.10 23.53 -6.22
C ALA A 128 -15.91 24.18 -7.36
N GLN A 129 -15.40 25.28 -7.94
CA GLN A 129 -15.98 25.89 -9.14
C GLN A 129 -15.94 24.96 -10.37
N GLN A 130 -14.85 24.18 -10.52
CA GLN A 130 -14.70 23.24 -11.62
C GLN A 130 -15.37 21.88 -11.34
N LEU A 131 -15.58 21.58 -10.06
CA LEU A 131 -16.17 20.33 -9.58
C LEU A 131 -17.45 20.59 -8.76
N PRO A 132 -18.52 21.17 -9.35
CA PRO A 132 -19.70 21.58 -8.60
C PRO A 132 -20.51 20.42 -8.00
N LYS A 133 -20.26 19.18 -8.43
CA LYS A 133 -20.92 17.96 -7.93
C LYS A 133 -19.98 17.02 -7.17
N ASP A 134 -18.78 17.48 -6.85
CA ASP A 134 -17.81 16.66 -6.13
C ASP A 134 -17.86 16.92 -4.63
N ALA A 135 -18.04 15.86 -3.84
CA ALA A 135 -18.15 16.00 -2.40
C ALA A 135 -16.81 16.37 -1.74
N TYR A 136 -15.67 15.87 -2.24
CA TYR A 136 -14.35 16.19 -1.68
C TYR A 136 -14.02 17.68 -1.81
N ALA A 137 -14.32 18.27 -2.97
CA ALA A 137 -14.06 19.68 -3.23
C ALA A 137 -14.82 20.60 -2.27
N TRP A 138 -16.12 20.38 -2.12
CA TRP A 138 -16.95 21.19 -1.23
C TRP A 138 -16.68 20.92 0.25
N TYR A 139 -16.37 19.68 0.63
CA TYR A 139 -16.05 19.32 2.00
C TYR A 139 -14.75 19.97 2.46
N ASN A 140 -13.67 19.86 1.68
CA ASN A 140 -12.40 20.49 2.01
C ASN A 140 -12.48 22.02 1.97
N LEU A 141 -13.26 22.60 1.05
CA LEU A 141 -13.56 24.03 1.07
C LEU A 141 -14.26 24.45 2.38
N GLY A 142 -15.22 23.64 2.86
CA GLY A 142 -15.86 23.84 4.15
C GLY A 142 -14.88 23.79 5.32
N LEU A 143 -13.91 22.86 5.28
CA LEU A 143 -12.83 22.79 6.28
C LEU A 143 -11.92 24.02 6.24
N ALA A 144 -11.58 24.52 5.05
CA ALA A 144 -10.80 25.76 4.89
C ALA A 144 -11.52 26.96 5.51
N TYR A 145 -12.82 27.13 5.23
CA TYR A 145 -13.62 28.21 5.82
C TYR A 145 -13.76 28.06 7.34
N LYS A 146 -13.93 26.83 7.85
CA LYS A 146 -13.96 26.56 9.29
C LYS A 146 -12.67 27.04 9.96
N ASP A 147 -11.51 26.70 9.40
CA ASP A 147 -10.20 27.04 9.99
C ASP A 147 -9.87 28.53 9.86
N LEU A 148 -10.42 29.21 8.85
CA LEU A 148 -10.37 30.66 8.70
C LEU A 148 -11.36 31.42 9.60
N GLY A 149 -12.31 30.72 10.24
CA GLY A 149 -13.38 31.35 11.02
C GLY A 149 -14.50 31.97 10.17
N GLU A 150 -14.56 31.66 8.87
CA GLU A 150 -15.61 32.11 7.95
C GLU A 150 -16.85 31.18 8.05
N SER A 151 -17.46 31.13 9.24
CA SER A 151 -18.46 30.11 9.61
C SER A 151 -19.67 30.06 8.68
N GLU A 152 -20.21 31.19 8.22
CA GLU A 152 -21.35 31.21 7.30
C GLU A 152 -21.01 30.54 5.96
N LYS A 153 -19.83 30.80 5.40
CA LYS A 153 -19.40 30.16 4.14
C LYS A 153 -19.13 28.68 4.34
N GLY A 154 -18.54 28.30 5.47
CA GLY A 154 -18.36 26.89 5.83
C GLY A 154 -19.69 26.13 5.91
N ILE A 155 -20.72 26.73 6.51
CA ILE A 155 -22.07 26.13 6.57
C ILE A 155 -22.61 25.88 5.16
N VAL A 156 -22.52 26.87 4.26
CA VAL A 156 -22.97 26.72 2.87
C VAL A 156 -22.21 25.60 2.16
N ALA A 157 -20.89 25.53 2.32
CA ALA A 157 -20.08 24.50 1.69
C ALA A 157 -20.44 23.09 2.18
N PHE A 158 -20.61 22.89 3.49
CA PHE A 158 -21.03 21.58 4.02
C PHE A 158 -22.48 21.23 3.68
N GLN A 159 -23.38 22.22 3.61
CA GLN A 159 -24.75 21.98 3.13
C GLN A 159 -24.76 21.48 1.68
N HIS A 160 -23.91 22.06 0.83
CA HIS A 160 -23.73 21.58 -0.55
C HIS A 160 -23.26 20.12 -0.59
N VAL A 161 -22.36 19.71 0.31
CA VAL A 161 -21.99 18.29 0.46
C VAL A 161 -23.21 17.43 0.83
N THR A 162 -24.08 17.90 1.73
CA THR A 162 -25.29 17.14 2.09
C THR A 162 -26.32 17.03 0.95
N GLU A 163 -26.26 17.91 -0.05
CA GLU A 163 -27.06 17.81 -1.27
C GLU A 163 -26.48 16.78 -2.26
N ILE A 164 -25.15 16.72 -2.39
CA ILE A 164 -24.43 15.76 -3.23
C ILE A 164 -24.48 14.35 -2.63
N ALA A 165 -24.24 14.25 -1.32
CA ALA A 165 -24.11 13.02 -0.56
C ALA A 165 -25.01 13.07 0.70
N PRO A 166 -26.33 12.86 0.56
CA PRO A 166 -27.28 13.00 1.67
C PRO A 166 -27.10 11.97 2.80
N ASN A 167 -26.37 10.89 2.55
CA ASN A 167 -26.04 9.87 3.54
C ASN A 167 -24.68 10.10 4.21
N GLU A 168 -24.09 11.29 4.08
CA GLU A 168 -22.81 11.65 4.71
C GLU A 168 -23.02 12.27 6.10
N PRO A 169 -22.80 11.54 7.21
CA PRO A 169 -23.03 12.06 8.55
C PRO A 169 -22.07 13.19 8.94
N ASP A 170 -20.83 13.16 8.44
CA ASP A 170 -19.76 14.06 8.89
C ASP A 170 -20.03 15.51 8.43
N ALA A 171 -20.65 15.68 7.25
CA ALA A 171 -21.06 17.00 6.76
C ALA A 171 -22.12 17.65 7.66
N TYR A 172 -23.08 16.86 8.16
CA TYR A 172 -24.07 17.35 9.13
C TYR A 172 -23.44 17.73 10.47
N TYR A 173 -22.42 17.00 10.92
CA TYR A 173 -21.63 17.40 12.09
C TYR A 173 -21.05 18.80 11.90
N PHE A 174 -20.39 19.07 10.76
CA PHE A 174 -19.75 20.37 10.56
C PHE A 174 -20.75 21.51 10.39
N VAL A 175 -21.91 21.26 9.76
CA VAL A 175 -23.03 22.22 9.78
C VAL A 175 -23.45 22.53 11.21
N GLY A 176 -23.59 21.50 12.06
CA GLY A 176 -23.93 21.67 13.48
C GLY A 176 -22.88 22.45 14.27
N TYR A 177 -21.60 22.10 14.06
CA TYR A 177 -20.45 22.74 14.70
C TYR A 177 -20.38 24.24 14.42
N LEU A 178 -20.48 24.63 13.14
CA LEU A 178 -20.40 26.02 12.72
C LEU A 178 -21.62 26.83 13.17
N ASN A 179 -22.83 26.26 13.14
CA ASN A 179 -24.01 26.92 13.70
C ASN A 179 -23.89 27.13 15.21
N ALA A 180 -23.28 26.19 15.94
CA ALA A 180 -23.04 26.35 17.37
C ALA A 180 -22.01 27.46 17.66
N GLN A 181 -21.00 27.67 16.80
CA GLN A 181 -20.08 28.81 16.90
C GLN A 181 -20.81 30.15 16.70
N LEU A 182 -21.76 30.20 15.77
CA LEU A 182 -22.63 31.35 15.54
C LEU A 182 -23.76 31.50 16.57
N GLN A 183 -23.77 30.68 17.63
CA GLN A 183 -24.81 30.65 18.67
C GLN A 183 -26.23 30.34 18.15
N LYS A 184 -26.35 29.78 16.94
CA LYS A 184 -27.61 29.33 16.34
C LYS A 184 -27.93 27.91 16.80
N TYR A 185 -28.19 27.77 18.11
CA TYR A 185 -28.26 26.46 18.76
C TYR A 185 -29.37 25.54 18.24
N ASP A 186 -30.52 26.07 17.81
CA ASP A 186 -31.60 25.26 17.23
C ASP A 186 -31.18 24.60 15.91
N GLN A 187 -30.49 25.36 15.07
CA GLN A 187 -29.96 24.87 13.79
C GLN A 187 -28.84 23.86 14.02
N ALA A 188 -27.99 24.12 15.03
CA ALA A 188 -26.94 23.18 15.43
C ALA A 188 -27.50 21.83 15.90
N ILE A 189 -28.50 21.87 16.80
CA ILE A 189 -29.19 20.68 17.32
C ILE A 189 -29.79 19.86 16.17
N ALA A 190 -30.53 20.51 15.26
CA ALA A 190 -31.15 19.83 14.13
C ALA A 190 -30.13 19.15 13.20
N ALA A 191 -28.99 19.79 12.96
CA ALA A 191 -27.92 19.24 12.14
C ALA A 191 -27.24 18.03 12.82
N PHE A 192 -26.88 18.14 14.10
CA PHE A 192 -26.31 17.00 14.84
C PHE A 192 -27.27 15.80 14.91
N GLN A 193 -28.57 16.05 15.12
CA GLN A 193 -29.59 15.01 15.13
C GLN A 193 -29.70 14.30 13.77
N LYS A 194 -29.61 15.03 12.65
CA LYS A 194 -29.53 14.42 11.31
C LYS A 194 -28.30 13.54 11.14
N GLY A 195 -27.12 14.03 11.56
CA GLY A 195 -25.88 13.24 11.53
C GLY A 195 -26.00 11.95 12.35
N LEU A 196 -26.57 12.02 13.55
CA LEU A 196 -26.79 10.86 14.43
C LEU A 196 -27.87 9.89 13.93
N ALA A 197 -28.86 10.38 13.17
CA ALA A 197 -29.83 9.51 12.51
C ALA A 197 -29.18 8.65 11.41
N LEU A 198 -28.14 9.17 10.75
CA LEU A 198 -27.36 8.44 9.74
C LEU A 198 -26.31 7.53 10.38
N TYR A 199 -25.60 8.01 11.40
CA TYR A 199 -24.59 7.25 12.13
C TYR A 199 -24.73 7.44 13.66
N PRO A 200 -25.43 6.52 14.35
CA PRO A 200 -25.70 6.62 15.79
C PRO A 200 -24.46 6.62 16.70
N PHE A 201 -23.30 6.18 16.19
CA PHE A 201 -22.05 6.14 16.95
C PHE A 201 -21.10 7.31 16.61
N HIS A 202 -21.63 8.37 15.97
CA HIS A 202 -20.84 9.56 15.64
C HIS A 202 -20.46 10.38 16.90
N ALA A 203 -19.35 10.05 17.53
CA ALA A 203 -18.90 10.62 18.80
C ALA A 203 -18.89 12.16 18.81
N SER A 204 -18.35 12.80 17.78
CA SER A 204 -18.28 14.26 17.70
C SER A 204 -19.68 14.92 17.67
N SER A 205 -20.68 14.24 17.10
CA SER A 205 -22.05 14.76 17.00
C SER A 205 -22.78 14.64 18.32
N GLU A 206 -22.61 13.52 19.05
CA GLU A 206 -23.12 13.40 20.43
C GLU A 206 -22.52 14.49 21.34
N PHE A 207 -21.20 14.72 21.26
CA PHE A 207 -20.55 15.78 22.03
C PHE A 207 -21.02 17.19 21.63
N GLY A 208 -21.12 17.46 20.33
CA GLY A 208 -21.62 18.73 19.79
C GLY A 208 -23.06 19.01 20.22
N LEU A 209 -23.92 17.99 20.16
CA LEU A 209 -25.32 18.05 20.56
C LEU A 209 -25.48 18.30 22.06
N ALA A 210 -24.72 17.59 22.90
CA ALA A 210 -24.68 17.83 24.34
C ALA A 210 -24.32 19.29 24.67
N ARG A 211 -23.30 19.83 24.01
CA ARG A 211 -22.87 21.23 24.16
C ARG A 211 -23.95 22.21 23.72
N ALA A 212 -24.62 21.94 22.60
CA ALA A 212 -25.68 22.81 22.08
C ALA A 212 -26.88 22.86 23.03
N PHE A 213 -27.33 21.72 23.57
CA PHE A 213 -28.38 21.67 24.59
C PHE A 213 -27.99 22.41 25.87
N GLN A 214 -26.75 22.23 26.34
CA GLN A 214 -26.25 22.93 27.52
C GLN A 214 -26.30 24.45 27.33
N ARG A 215 -25.88 24.95 26.16
CA ARG A 215 -25.93 26.39 25.84
C ARG A 215 -27.34 26.94 25.68
N LYS A 216 -28.29 26.09 25.28
CA LYS A 216 -29.72 26.41 25.22
C LYS A 216 -30.42 26.35 26.61
N GLY A 217 -29.74 25.83 27.63
CA GLY A 217 -30.28 25.69 28.99
C GLY A 217 -31.01 24.36 29.25
N ASP A 218 -31.00 23.41 28.31
CA ASP A 218 -31.55 22.08 28.50
C ASP A 218 -30.49 21.14 29.12
N ALA A 219 -30.34 21.23 30.44
CA ALA A 219 -29.36 20.44 31.18
C ALA A 219 -29.66 18.94 31.19
N ALA A 220 -30.93 18.53 31.00
CA ALA A 220 -31.32 17.12 31.01
C ALA A 220 -30.82 16.44 29.72
N SER A 221 -31.18 16.98 28.56
CA SER A 221 -30.74 16.47 27.26
C SER A 221 -29.21 16.54 27.11
N ALA A 222 -28.58 17.61 27.62
CA ALA A 222 -27.13 17.74 27.61
C ALA A 222 -26.42 16.60 28.35
N ARG A 223 -26.91 16.20 29.53
CA ARG A 223 -26.33 15.08 30.30
C ARG A 223 -26.52 13.75 29.59
N GLU A 224 -27.67 13.53 28.96
CA GLU A 224 -27.94 12.31 28.21
C GLU A 224 -26.95 12.12 27.06
N HIS A 225 -26.82 13.12 26.19
CA HIS A 225 -25.92 13.05 25.04
C HIS A 225 -24.44 12.99 25.44
N LEU A 226 -24.07 13.66 26.55
CA LEU A 226 -22.71 13.54 27.09
C LEU A 226 -22.41 12.11 27.58
N ALA A 227 -23.37 11.45 28.24
CA ALA A 227 -23.23 10.07 28.67
C ALA A 227 -23.09 9.10 27.47
N ARG A 228 -23.83 9.35 26.38
CA ARG A 228 -23.70 8.60 25.11
C ARG A 228 -22.31 8.77 24.49
N PHE A 229 -21.81 10.02 24.41
CA PHE A 229 -20.44 10.29 23.96
C PHE A 229 -19.39 9.54 24.79
N GLN A 230 -19.50 9.58 26.12
CA GLN A 230 -18.59 8.86 27.03
C GLN A 230 -18.64 7.34 26.79
N LYS A 231 -19.84 6.78 26.59
CA LYS A 231 -20.00 5.37 26.27
C LYS A 231 -19.35 5.00 24.93
N ILE A 232 -19.63 5.76 23.86
CA ILE A 232 -19.08 5.52 22.53
C ILE A 232 -17.54 5.50 22.56
N THR A 233 -16.94 6.45 23.28
CA THR A 233 -15.48 6.58 23.36
C THR A 233 -14.83 5.54 24.28
N ALA A 234 -15.44 5.25 25.44
CA ALA A 234 -14.92 4.24 26.38
C ALA A 234 -15.03 2.81 25.83
N GLU A 235 -16.05 2.52 25.02
CA GLU A 235 -16.27 1.21 24.40
C GLU A 235 -15.67 1.11 22.98
N HIS A 236 -14.95 2.14 22.51
CA HIS A 236 -14.34 2.20 21.18
C HIS A 236 -15.33 1.98 20.01
N LEU A 237 -16.57 2.42 20.17
CA LEU A 237 -17.63 2.32 19.13
C LEU A 237 -17.50 3.41 18.06
N GLY A 238 -16.79 4.49 18.37
CA GLY A 238 -16.51 5.61 17.47
C GLY A 238 -15.46 6.53 18.06
N ALA A 239 -14.67 7.19 17.19
CA ALA A 239 -13.66 8.16 17.58
C ALA A 239 -14.17 9.58 17.38
N PRO A 240 -13.87 10.53 18.30
CA PRO A 240 -14.06 11.94 18.02
C PRO A 240 -13.10 12.39 16.93
N PHE A 241 -13.49 13.42 16.18
CA PHE A 241 -12.63 14.00 15.16
C PHE A 241 -11.36 14.57 15.76
N GLY A 242 -10.24 14.24 15.11
CA GLY A 242 -8.94 14.85 15.34
C GLY A 242 -8.73 16.08 14.46
N ALA A 243 -7.57 16.70 14.60
CA ALA A 243 -7.15 17.81 13.75
C ALA A 243 -6.23 17.35 12.59
N GLY A 244 -5.81 16.09 12.58
CA GLY A 244 -4.91 15.54 11.57
C GLY A 244 -5.57 15.36 10.21
N TYR A 245 -4.74 15.22 9.18
CA TYR A 245 -5.18 14.86 7.83
C TYR A 245 -5.88 13.49 7.86
N GLY A 246 -7.12 13.44 7.37
CA GLY A 246 -7.97 12.24 7.40
C GLY A 246 -8.82 12.06 8.67
N ASP A 247 -8.50 12.76 9.75
CA ASP A 247 -9.21 12.62 11.03
C ASP A 247 -10.58 13.32 11.05
N GLN A 248 -10.85 14.18 10.06
CA GLN A 248 -12.04 15.01 9.97
C GLN A 248 -13.02 14.46 8.94
N GLY A 249 -13.09 13.13 8.78
CA GLY A 249 -14.03 12.46 7.88
C GLY A 249 -13.43 12.05 6.54
N ARG A 250 -14.09 11.13 5.84
CA ARG A 250 -13.53 10.50 4.61
C ARG A 250 -13.24 11.50 3.49
N TYR A 251 -14.04 12.55 3.39
CA TYR A 251 -13.88 13.58 2.36
C TYR A 251 -12.78 14.60 2.71
N SER A 252 -12.15 14.51 3.87
CA SER A 252 -10.97 15.33 4.23
C SER A 252 -9.66 14.83 3.60
N LEU A 253 -9.69 13.67 2.95
CA LEU A 253 -8.54 13.07 2.28
C LEU A 253 -8.32 13.68 0.89
N ALA A 254 -7.08 13.63 0.42
CA ALA A 254 -6.74 13.87 -0.97
C ALA A 254 -7.34 12.77 -1.84
N GLU A 255 -7.94 13.18 -2.96
CA GLU A 255 -8.68 12.32 -3.86
C GLU A 255 -7.72 11.66 -4.87
N LEU A 256 -7.73 10.32 -4.94
CA LEU A 256 -7.19 9.66 -6.13
C LEU A 256 -8.10 10.00 -7.30
N PRO A 257 -7.56 10.34 -8.48
CA PRO A 257 -8.43 10.66 -9.58
C PRO A 257 -9.21 9.40 -9.90
N LEU A 258 -10.53 9.49 -9.76
CA LEU A 258 -11.40 8.51 -10.37
C LEU A 258 -10.96 8.48 -11.82
N SER A 259 -10.45 7.34 -12.27
CA SER A 259 -10.29 7.13 -13.70
C SER A 259 -11.67 7.43 -14.24
N SER A 260 -11.83 8.57 -14.92
CA SER A 260 -13.06 8.84 -15.66
C SER A 260 -13.26 7.56 -16.41
N VAL A 261 -14.39 6.89 -16.18
CA VAL A 261 -14.72 5.67 -16.89
C VAL A 261 -14.63 6.09 -18.34
N ALA A 262 -13.48 5.85 -18.97
CA ALA A 262 -13.33 5.98 -20.39
C ALA A 262 -14.42 5.04 -20.86
N ASP A 263 -15.40 5.56 -21.61
CA ASP A 263 -16.49 4.77 -22.17
C ASP A 263 -15.90 3.43 -22.56
N VAL A 264 -16.21 2.38 -21.78
CA VAL A 264 -15.44 1.13 -21.84
C VAL A 264 -15.57 0.71 -23.29
N PRO A 265 -14.50 0.78 -24.10
CA PRO A 265 -14.63 0.51 -25.50
C PRO A 265 -15.20 -0.89 -25.61
N ALA A 266 -16.11 -1.10 -26.55
CA ALA A 266 -16.78 -2.38 -26.73
C ALA A 266 -15.73 -3.50 -26.59
N ALA A 267 -16.01 -4.46 -25.69
CA ALA A 267 -15.04 -5.49 -25.32
C ALA A 267 -14.41 -6.07 -26.59
N ILE A 268 -13.09 -5.96 -26.70
CA ILE A 268 -12.36 -6.52 -27.84
C ILE A 268 -12.69 -8.02 -27.84
N PRO A 269 -13.27 -8.58 -28.91
CA PRO A 269 -13.61 -10.00 -28.94
C PRO A 269 -12.31 -10.81 -28.94
N VAL A 270 -11.92 -11.29 -27.76
CA VAL A 270 -10.75 -12.16 -27.57
C VAL A 270 -11.19 -13.62 -27.70
N ARG A 271 -10.42 -14.40 -28.47
CA ARG A 271 -10.53 -15.86 -28.49
C ARG A 271 -9.19 -16.45 -28.09
N PHE A 272 -9.20 -17.28 -27.05
CA PHE A 272 -8.03 -18.08 -26.69
C PHE A 272 -8.01 -19.34 -27.54
N THR A 273 -6.89 -19.58 -28.22
CA THR A 273 -6.64 -20.83 -28.94
C THR A 273 -5.48 -21.53 -28.27
N ALA A 274 -5.69 -22.77 -27.82
CA ALA A 274 -4.62 -23.57 -27.26
C ALA A 274 -3.50 -23.75 -28.32
N GLN A 275 -2.28 -23.36 -27.98
CA GLN A 275 -1.10 -23.66 -28.77
C GLN A 275 -0.39 -24.86 -28.14
N ALA A 276 -0.55 -26.03 -28.75
CA ALA A 276 -0.02 -27.30 -28.24
C ALA A 276 1.48 -27.51 -28.52
N ASN A 277 2.12 -26.63 -29.30
CA ASN A 277 3.53 -26.76 -29.66
C ASN A 277 4.40 -25.99 -28.66
N ALA A 278 5.29 -26.69 -27.96
CA ALA A 278 6.22 -26.12 -26.98
C ALA A 278 7.03 -24.95 -27.57
N PHE A 279 7.00 -23.81 -26.89
CA PHE A 279 7.68 -22.54 -27.21
C PHE A 279 9.20 -22.56 -26.93
N VAL A 280 9.77 -23.73 -26.60
CA VAL A 280 11.14 -23.87 -26.08
C VAL A 280 12.06 -24.45 -27.15
N SER A 281 12.98 -23.61 -27.64
CA SER A 281 14.01 -23.95 -28.61
C SER A 281 15.38 -23.70 -28.01
N ARG A 282 16.28 -24.70 -28.05
CA ARG A 282 17.66 -24.53 -27.58
C ARG A 282 18.47 -23.50 -28.38
N SER A 283 18.06 -23.17 -29.60
CA SER A 283 18.73 -22.16 -30.44
C SER A 283 17.88 -21.80 -31.66
N ALA A 284 18.37 -20.88 -32.50
CA ALA A 284 17.84 -20.62 -33.85
C ALA A 284 17.85 -21.86 -34.78
N ALA A 285 18.41 -23.01 -34.35
CA ALA A 285 18.50 -24.26 -35.09
C ALA A 285 18.17 -25.49 -34.21
N GLY A 286 16.89 -25.68 -33.84
CA GLY A 286 16.23 -26.93 -34.20
C GLY A 286 16.18 -28.15 -33.25
N SER A 287 16.56 -28.11 -31.97
CA SER A 287 16.19 -29.21 -31.04
C SER A 287 15.15 -28.76 -30.01
N ARG A 288 13.93 -29.30 -30.10
CA ARG A 288 12.86 -29.08 -29.10
C ARG A 288 13.23 -29.80 -27.80
N VAL A 289 13.06 -29.11 -26.67
CA VAL A 289 13.20 -29.72 -25.34
C VAL A 289 11.80 -30.06 -24.85
N GLU A 290 11.57 -31.33 -24.54
CA GLU A 290 10.32 -31.75 -23.89
C GLU A 290 10.38 -31.31 -22.43
N ILE A 291 9.52 -30.36 -22.08
CA ILE A 291 9.32 -29.96 -20.69
C ILE A 291 8.30 -30.94 -20.13
N GLY A 292 8.73 -31.77 -19.19
CA GLY A 292 7.85 -32.70 -18.47
C GLY A 292 6.72 -31.98 -17.73
N PRO A 293 5.88 -32.70 -16.97
CA PRO A 293 4.79 -32.07 -16.23
C PRO A 293 5.33 -30.97 -15.32
N SER A 294 4.66 -29.82 -15.30
CA SER A 294 5.00 -28.66 -14.47
C SER A 294 3.82 -28.32 -13.57
N THR A 295 4.10 -28.01 -12.31
CA THR A 295 3.08 -27.73 -11.27
C THR A 295 3.09 -26.27 -10.81
N GLY A 296 4.18 -25.55 -11.05
CA GLY A 296 4.33 -24.13 -10.74
C GLY A 296 5.07 -23.38 -11.85
N ALA A 297 4.83 -22.07 -11.94
CA ALA A 297 5.48 -21.18 -12.90
C ALA A 297 5.69 -19.79 -12.32
N CYS A 298 6.84 -19.17 -12.60
CA CYS A 298 7.15 -17.79 -12.23
C CYS A 298 7.66 -17.03 -13.45
N TRP A 299 7.14 -15.82 -13.64
CA TRP A 299 7.64 -14.87 -14.63
C TRP A 299 8.44 -13.79 -13.94
N PHE A 300 9.67 -13.57 -14.40
CA PHE A 300 10.55 -12.50 -13.92
C PHE A 300 11.67 -12.28 -14.94
N ASP A 301 12.28 -11.10 -14.93
CA ASP A 301 13.41 -10.76 -15.80
C ASP A 301 14.71 -11.09 -15.05
N TYR A 302 15.33 -12.24 -15.33
CA TYR A 302 16.48 -12.69 -14.52
C TYR A 302 17.80 -12.05 -14.95
N ASP A 303 17.90 -11.60 -16.21
CA ASP A 303 19.10 -10.98 -16.80
C ASP A 303 18.98 -9.48 -17.09
N GLY A 304 17.84 -8.87 -16.79
CA GLY A 304 17.61 -7.43 -16.91
C GLY A 304 17.44 -6.95 -18.35
N ASP A 305 17.10 -7.84 -19.30
CA ASP A 305 16.94 -7.48 -20.72
C ASP A 305 15.59 -6.83 -21.05
N GLY A 306 14.71 -6.69 -20.04
CA GLY A 306 13.38 -6.12 -20.15
C GLY A 306 12.32 -7.09 -20.66
N LYS A 307 12.66 -8.37 -20.88
CA LYS A 307 11.71 -9.41 -21.28
C LYS A 307 11.54 -10.39 -20.12
N PRO A 308 10.29 -10.58 -19.64
CA PRO A 308 10.04 -11.58 -18.62
C PRO A 308 10.42 -12.98 -19.11
N ASP A 309 11.23 -13.66 -18.33
CA ASP A 309 11.64 -15.06 -18.47
C ASP A 309 10.72 -15.97 -17.66
N LEU A 310 10.76 -17.27 -17.94
CA LEU A 310 9.84 -18.24 -17.36
C LEU A 310 10.60 -19.32 -16.59
N PHE A 311 10.39 -19.40 -15.28
CA PHE A 311 10.81 -20.53 -14.47
C PHE A 311 9.66 -21.52 -14.29
N LEU A 312 9.93 -22.80 -14.48
CA LEU A 312 8.96 -23.90 -14.37
C LEU A 312 9.41 -24.90 -13.30
N VAL A 313 8.50 -25.18 -12.36
CA VAL A 313 8.71 -26.15 -11.30
C VAL A 313 8.27 -27.53 -11.78
N SER A 314 9.19 -28.49 -11.77
CA SER A 314 8.89 -29.87 -12.18
C SER A 314 7.83 -30.51 -11.29
N GLY A 315 6.83 -31.14 -11.89
CA GLY A 315 5.86 -32.00 -11.22
C GLY A 315 6.27 -33.47 -11.15
N ALA A 316 7.32 -33.87 -11.87
CA ALA A 316 7.82 -35.25 -11.88
C ALA A 316 8.82 -35.51 -10.75
N ALA A 317 8.75 -36.69 -10.13
CA ALA A 317 9.60 -37.08 -8.99
C ALA A 317 11.10 -37.17 -9.35
N ASP A 318 11.42 -37.44 -10.62
CA ASP A 318 12.77 -37.47 -11.19
C ASP A 318 13.03 -36.29 -12.15
N GLY A 319 12.10 -35.34 -12.22
CA GLY A 319 12.21 -34.20 -13.12
C GLY A 319 13.10 -33.09 -12.58
N THR A 320 13.43 -32.14 -13.46
CA THR A 320 14.26 -30.97 -13.15
C THR A 320 13.46 -29.71 -13.40
N SER A 321 13.45 -28.79 -12.44
CA SER A 321 12.86 -27.47 -12.61
C SER A 321 13.75 -26.62 -13.54
N ARG A 322 13.14 -25.83 -14.43
CA ARG A 322 13.86 -25.19 -15.56
C ARG A 322 13.67 -23.69 -15.59
N LEU A 323 14.73 -22.96 -15.93
CA LEU A 323 14.67 -21.54 -16.27
C LEU A 323 14.75 -21.39 -17.79
N LEU A 324 13.78 -20.68 -18.35
CA LEU A 324 13.61 -20.47 -19.78
C LEU A 324 13.74 -18.98 -20.09
N ARG A 325 14.84 -18.59 -20.73
CA ARG A 325 15.04 -17.20 -21.17
C ARG A 325 14.14 -16.86 -22.35
N ASN A 326 13.42 -15.76 -22.27
CA ASN A 326 12.56 -15.24 -23.31
C ASN A 326 13.38 -14.57 -24.42
N LEU A 327 13.34 -15.15 -25.62
CA LEU A 327 14.04 -14.62 -26.79
C LEU A 327 13.18 -13.62 -27.60
N GLY A 328 11.93 -13.39 -27.20
CA GLY A 328 10.92 -12.69 -27.99
C GLY A 328 10.20 -13.60 -28.99
N ASP A 329 9.12 -13.08 -29.59
CA ASP A 329 8.30 -13.76 -30.60
C ASP A 329 7.78 -15.15 -30.20
N GLY A 330 7.51 -15.33 -28.89
CA GLY A 330 7.04 -16.60 -28.34
C GLY A 330 8.10 -17.71 -28.34
N ARG A 331 9.40 -17.38 -28.38
CA ARG A 331 10.50 -18.35 -28.32
C ARG A 331 11.26 -18.24 -27.01
N PHE A 332 11.66 -19.39 -26.48
CA PHE A 332 12.39 -19.51 -25.22
C PHE A 332 13.62 -20.40 -25.35
N ALA A 333 14.71 -20.03 -24.68
CA ALA A 333 15.91 -20.86 -24.54
C ALA A 333 16.00 -21.45 -23.13
N ASP A 334 16.24 -22.75 -23.01
CA ASP A 334 16.52 -23.37 -21.73
C ASP A 334 17.95 -23.03 -21.28
N VAL A 335 18.06 -22.20 -20.24
CA VAL A 335 19.32 -21.69 -19.66
C VAL A 335 19.62 -22.32 -18.31
N THR A 336 18.85 -23.32 -17.87
CA THR A 336 18.91 -23.91 -16.51
C THR A 336 20.33 -24.31 -16.08
N GLN A 337 21.07 -24.97 -16.97
CA GLN A 337 22.46 -25.39 -16.70
C GLN A 337 23.42 -24.20 -16.66
N GLU A 338 23.19 -23.21 -17.52
CA GLU A 338 24.02 -22.02 -17.63
C GLU A 338 23.88 -21.14 -16.40
N THR A 339 22.68 -21.03 -15.82
CA THR A 339 22.45 -20.21 -14.62
C THR A 339 22.87 -20.89 -13.31
N GLY A 340 23.27 -22.16 -13.36
CA GLY A 340 23.75 -22.90 -12.20
C GLY A 340 22.64 -23.48 -11.30
N ILE A 341 21.37 -23.33 -11.69
CA ILE A 341 20.22 -23.87 -10.96
C ILE A 341 20.25 -25.41 -11.03
N ARG A 342 20.21 -26.05 -9.85
CA ARG A 342 20.22 -27.53 -9.71
C ARG A 342 19.08 -28.01 -8.82
N LEU A 343 17.85 -27.90 -9.32
CA LEU A 343 16.65 -28.32 -8.61
C LEU A 343 16.03 -29.57 -9.23
N ASN A 344 16.32 -30.72 -8.63
CA ASN A 344 15.78 -32.02 -9.03
C ASN A 344 14.68 -32.46 -8.08
N GLY A 345 13.71 -33.20 -8.60
CA GLY A 345 12.56 -33.68 -7.85
C GLY A 345 11.27 -32.96 -8.22
N SER A 346 10.17 -33.42 -7.64
CA SER A 346 8.87 -32.77 -7.78
C SER A 346 8.76 -31.58 -6.85
N GLY A 347 8.06 -30.54 -7.30
CA GLY A 347 7.67 -29.39 -6.51
C GLY A 347 6.25 -28.94 -6.83
N PHE A 348 5.86 -27.77 -6.30
CA PHE A 348 4.49 -27.28 -6.36
C PHE A 348 4.37 -25.83 -6.82
N GLY A 349 5.37 -25.00 -6.56
CA GLY A 349 5.26 -23.56 -6.80
C GLY A 349 6.58 -22.83 -6.64
N CYS A 350 6.59 -21.57 -7.04
CA CYS A 350 7.70 -20.66 -6.85
C CYS A 350 7.15 -19.25 -6.59
N ALA A 351 8.01 -18.37 -6.10
CA ALA A 351 7.79 -16.93 -6.07
C ALA A 351 9.08 -16.23 -6.45
N ALA A 352 8.95 -15.17 -7.25
CA ALA A 352 10.06 -14.31 -7.64
C ALA A 352 9.95 -12.99 -6.87
N GLY A 353 11.08 -12.50 -6.36
CA GLY A 353 11.17 -11.25 -5.60
C GLY A 353 12.61 -10.99 -5.20
N ASP A 354 12.99 -9.72 -5.13
CA ASP A 354 14.32 -9.26 -4.68
C ASP A 354 14.32 -9.22 -3.15
N PHE A 355 14.81 -10.28 -2.49
CA PHE A 355 14.69 -10.40 -1.03
C PHE A 355 15.84 -9.71 -0.30
N ASP A 356 16.99 -9.53 -0.94
CA ASP A 356 18.15 -8.85 -0.34
C ASP A 356 18.31 -7.40 -0.82
N ASN A 357 17.34 -6.90 -1.59
CA ASN A 357 17.25 -5.52 -2.06
C ASN A 357 18.49 -5.10 -2.88
N ASP A 358 19.09 -6.05 -3.61
CA ASP A 358 20.28 -5.83 -4.42
C ASP A 358 19.98 -5.35 -5.85
N GLY A 359 18.69 -5.31 -6.23
CA GLY A 359 18.19 -4.91 -7.53
C GLY A 359 18.05 -6.07 -8.52
N HIS A 360 18.35 -7.30 -8.12
CA HIS A 360 18.21 -8.51 -8.91
C HIS A 360 17.09 -9.40 -8.37
N THR A 361 16.23 -9.89 -9.26
CA THR A 361 15.10 -10.72 -8.80
C THR A 361 15.57 -12.12 -8.42
N ASP A 362 15.31 -12.53 -7.18
CA ASP A 362 15.58 -13.85 -6.63
C ASP A 362 14.41 -14.81 -6.80
N LEU A 363 14.62 -16.07 -6.40
CA LEU A 363 13.63 -17.11 -6.57
C LEU A 363 13.51 -18.00 -5.33
N ALA A 364 12.32 -18.04 -4.74
CA ALA A 364 11.93 -19.07 -3.78
C ALA A 364 11.19 -20.19 -4.51
N VAL A 365 11.57 -21.45 -4.26
CA VAL A 365 11.00 -22.63 -4.91
C VAL A 365 10.52 -23.64 -3.88
N CYS A 366 9.29 -24.08 -4.05
CA CYS A 366 8.61 -25.05 -3.20
C CYS A 366 8.78 -26.45 -3.79
N LEU A 367 9.72 -27.24 -3.25
CA LEU A 367 9.93 -28.63 -3.62
C LEU A 367 9.30 -29.58 -2.60
N SER A 368 9.07 -30.82 -3.01
CA SER A 368 8.53 -31.87 -2.15
C SER A 368 9.44 -32.20 -0.95
N ASP A 369 10.75 -31.96 -1.09
CA ASP A 369 11.74 -32.10 -0.02
C ASP A 369 11.98 -30.82 0.79
N GLY A 370 11.24 -29.74 0.48
CA GLY A 370 11.24 -28.48 1.20
C GLY A 370 11.58 -27.27 0.32
N VAL A 371 11.67 -26.11 0.94
CA VAL A 371 11.91 -24.85 0.22
C VAL A 371 13.37 -24.72 -0.22
N ARG A 372 13.57 -24.00 -1.34
CA ARG A 372 14.86 -23.50 -1.80
C ARG A 372 14.76 -22.00 -2.04
N LEU A 373 15.64 -21.22 -1.45
CA LEU A 373 15.83 -19.81 -1.75
C LEU A 373 17.09 -19.67 -2.61
N LEU A 374 16.93 -19.17 -3.82
CA LEU A 374 18.00 -18.99 -4.80
C LEU A 374 18.24 -17.48 -5.00
N GLY A 375 19.41 -17.01 -4.59
CA GLY A 375 19.83 -15.62 -4.78
C GLY A 375 20.43 -15.41 -6.17
N ASN A 376 19.96 -14.41 -6.91
CA ASN A 376 20.51 -13.99 -8.19
C ASN A 376 21.76 -13.14 -7.96
N LYS A 377 22.86 -13.45 -8.63
CA LYS A 377 24.13 -12.72 -8.44
C LYS A 377 24.31 -11.53 -9.38
N GLY A 378 23.32 -11.23 -10.21
CA GLY A 378 23.38 -10.15 -11.19
C GLY A 378 24.23 -10.46 -12.43
N ASP A 379 24.95 -11.59 -12.45
CA ASP A 379 25.74 -12.08 -13.58
C ASP A 379 25.03 -13.21 -14.36
N GLY A 380 23.73 -13.38 -14.11
CA GLY A 380 22.90 -14.45 -14.67
C GLY A 380 23.08 -15.80 -13.98
N LYS A 381 23.75 -15.86 -12.82
CA LYS A 381 23.87 -17.07 -12.00
C LYS A 381 22.99 -16.99 -10.75
N PHE A 382 22.57 -18.17 -10.30
CA PHE A 382 21.86 -18.35 -9.04
C PHE A 382 22.68 -19.17 -8.05
N GLU A 383 22.60 -18.79 -6.78
CA GLU A 383 23.17 -19.52 -5.65
C GLU A 383 22.07 -19.98 -4.68
N ASP A 384 22.14 -21.22 -4.21
CA ASP A 384 21.25 -21.71 -3.15
C ASP A 384 21.68 -21.16 -1.79
N VAL A 385 21.00 -20.11 -1.34
CA VAL A 385 21.26 -19.41 -0.07
C VAL A 385 20.37 -19.90 1.06
N THR A 386 19.52 -20.91 0.84
CA THR A 386 18.51 -21.38 1.81
C THR A 386 19.06 -21.56 3.23
N GLN A 387 20.18 -22.26 3.36
CA GLN A 387 20.79 -22.56 4.66
C GLN A 387 21.49 -21.33 5.26
N ALA A 388 22.18 -20.54 4.42
CA ALA A 388 22.86 -19.32 4.87
C ALA A 388 21.85 -18.28 5.37
N ALA A 389 20.68 -18.22 4.74
CA ALA A 389 19.57 -17.36 5.12
C ALA A 389 18.81 -17.85 6.37
N GLY A 390 19.17 -19.02 6.92
CA GLY A 390 18.53 -19.57 8.13
C GLY A 390 17.16 -20.23 7.89
N ILE A 391 16.73 -20.39 6.64
CA ILE A 391 15.46 -21.03 6.31
C ILE A 391 15.58 -22.55 6.45
N ARG A 392 14.67 -23.15 7.21
CA ARG A 392 14.63 -24.60 7.41
C ARG A 392 14.00 -25.29 6.19
N ARG A 393 14.60 -26.41 5.78
CA ARG A 393 14.07 -27.28 4.71
C ARG A 393 13.07 -28.26 5.29
N GLU A 394 11.84 -27.81 5.44
CA GLU A 394 10.73 -28.63 5.94
C GLU A 394 9.92 -29.21 4.78
N LYS A 395 9.63 -30.51 4.85
CA LYS A 395 8.78 -31.18 3.87
C LYS A 395 7.35 -30.68 3.93
N GLY A 396 6.63 -30.89 2.83
CA GLY A 396 5.20 -30.58 2.76
C GLY A 396 4.92 -29.16 2.29
N CYS A 397 5.90 -28.40 1.82
CA CYS A 397 5.63 -27.15 1.11
C CYS A 397 4.65 -27.40 -0.06
N VAL A 398 3.61 -26.58 -0.17
CA VAL A 398 2.65 -26.62 -1.29
C VAL A 398 2.41 -25.27 -1.96
N GLY A 399 2.81 -24.16 -1.32
CA GLY A 399 2.75 -22.82 -1.88
C GLY A 399 3.65 -21.87 -1.09
N LEU A 400 4.10 -20.79 -1.74
CA LEU A 400 4.87 -19.74 -1.10
C LEU A 400 4.66 -18.40 -1.81
N THR A 401 4.87 -17.29 -1.11
CA THR A 401 4.91 -15.93 -1.68
C THR A 401 5.87 -15.05 -0.90
N PHE A 402 6.48 -14.10 -1.61
CA PHE A 402 7.08 -12.94 -0.97
C PHE A 402 6.02 -11.91 -0.58
N VAL A 403 6.22 -11.22 0.53
CA VAL A 403 5.35 -10.19 1.08
C VAL A 403 6.15 -9.30 2.04
N ASP A 404 6.01 -7.98 1.97
CA ASP A 404 6.49 -7.07 3.02
C ASP A 404 5.33 -6.86 4.01
N TYR A 405 5.23 -7.69 5.06
CA TYR A 405 4.04 -7.70 5.91
C TYR A 405 4.04 -6.62 6.99
N ASP A 406 5.22 -6.15 7.38
CA ASP A 406 5.41 -5.14 8.43
C ASP A 406 5.85 -3.76 7.91
N HIS A 407 5.96 -3.61 6.59
CA HIS A 407 6.27 -2.37 5.88
C HIS A 407 7.67 -1.84 6.21
N ASP A 408 8.63 -2.72 6.47
CA ASP A 408 10.03 -2.35 6.69
C ASP A 408 10.86 -2.25 5.40
N GLY A 409 10.29 -2.69 4.27
CA GLY A 409 10.88 -2.58 2.95
C GLY A 409 11.69 -3.81 2.52
N ASP A 410 11.81 -4.82 3.38
CA ASP A 410 12.43 -6.10 3.04
C ASP A 410 11.33 -7.15 2.75
N LEU A 411 11.53 -7.98 1.72
CA LEU A 411 10.54 -9.01 1.40
C LEU A 411 10.64 -10.20 2.37
N ASP A 412 9.56 -10.44 3.12
CA ASP A 412 9.35 -11.64 3.93
C ASP A 412 8.84 -12.80 3.09
N LEU A 413 8.99 -14.03 3.59
CA LEU A 413 8.58 -15.25 2.90
C LEU A 413 7.50 -15.99 3.68
N TYR A 414 6.30 -16.09 3.12
CA TYR A 414 5.24 -16.93 3.68
C TYR A 414 5.09 -18.24 2.93
N ILE A 415 5.04 -19.35 3.66
CA ILE A 415 4.98 -20.71 3.14
C ILE A 415 3.71 -21.40 3.67
N THR A 416 2.95 -22.02 2.76
CA THR A 416 1.86 -22.92 3.12
C THR A 416 2.32 -24.37 3.04
N THR A 417 1.90 -25.18 4.02
CA THR A 417 2.30 -26.60 4.09
C THR A 417 1.11 -27.56 4.11
N ALA A 418 1.38 -28.78 3.66
CA ALA A 418 0.51 -29.94 3.73
C ALA A 418 1.15 -31.02 4.61
N PRO A 419 0.34 -31.89 5.24
CA PRO A 419 0.88 -33.01 6.02
C PRO A 419 1.82 -33.86 5.17
N ASP A 420 2.99 -34.19 5.72
CA ASP A 420 3.88 -35.15 5.08
C ASP A 420 3.24 -36.54 5.12
N SER A 421 2.95 -37.10 3.94
CA SER A 421 2.37 -38.44 3.80
C SER A 421 3.31 -39.53 4.32
N ALA A 422 4.62 -39.26 4.37
CA ALA A 422 5.64 -40.15 4.91
C ALA A 422 5.86 -40.01 6.42
N ALA A 423 5.32 -38.96 7.06
CA ALA A 423 5.37 -38.76 8.51
C ALA A 423 3.95 -38.48 9.08
N PRO A 424 3.06 -39.49 9.09
CA PRO A 424 1.69 -39.32 9.58
C PRO A 424 1.70 -38.98 11.07
N GLY A 425 1.30 -37.76 11.42
CA GLY A 425 1.23 -37.30 12.81
C GLY A 425 1.87 -35.93 13.06
N THR A 426 2.74 -35.45 12.18
CA THR A 426 3.22 -34.05 12.23
C THR A 426 2.09 -33.14 11.72
N PRO A 427 1.51 -32.26 12.57
CA PRO A 427 0.49 -31.34 12.10
C PRO A 427 1.11 -30.38 11.08
N PRO A 428 0.46 -30.16 9.91
CA PRO A 428 0.91 -29.12 8.99
C PRO A 428 0.83 -27.78 9.70
N HIS A 429 1.79 -26.91 9.45
CA HIS A 429 1.78 -25.54 9.94
C HIS A 429 2.32 -24.65 8.83
N ASN A 430 1.65 -23.53 8.59
CA ASN A 430 2.22 -22.53 7.72
C ASN A 430 3.39 -21.85 8.43
N VAL A 431 4.31 -21.27 7.66
CA VAL A 431 5.50 -20.61 8.21
C VAL A 431 5.61 -19.22 7.62
N LEU A 432 5.73 -18.21 8.48
CA LEU A 432 6.13 -16.85 8.11
C LEU A 432 7.58 -16.63 8.53
N TRP A 433 8.43 -16.45 7.53
CA TRP A 433 9.82 -16.07 7.69
C TRP A 433 9.94 -14.55 7.52
N ARG A 434 10.19 -13.84 8.62
CA ARG A 434 10.50 -12.42 8.60
C ARG A 434 11.92 -12.20 8.11
N ASN A 435 12.12 -11.33 7.13
CA ASN A 435 13.44 -10.92 6.68
C ASN A 435 14.03 -9.94 7.69
N ASN A 436 15.30 -10.13 8.06
CA ASN A 436 15.96 -9.31 9.07
C ASN A 436 16.74 -8.12 8.48
N GLY A 437 16.68 -7.90 7.16
CA GLY A 437 17.43 -6.86 6.45
C GLY A 437 18.95 -7.11 6.41
N ASN A 438 19.36 -8.36 6.64
CA ASN A 438 20.77 -8.78 6.66
C ASN A 438 20.97 -10.16 5.99
N ASN A 439 20.09 -10.48 5.04
CA ASN A 439 20.05 -11.72 4.26
C ASN A 439 19.76 -12.96 5.10
N THR A 440 19.20 -12.80 6.31
CA THR A 440 18.73 -13.89 7.16
C THR A 440 17.27 -13.73 7.50
N PHE A 441 16.62 -14.86 7.80
CA PHE A 441 15.21 -14.91 8.15
C PHE A 441 14.99 -15.43 9.57
N THR A 442 13.89 -14.99 10.18
CA THR A 442 13.42 -15.46 11.49
C THR A 442 11.98 -15.95 11.39
N ASP A 443 11.72 -17.12 11.99
CA ASP A 443 10.38 -17.67 12.04
C ASP A 443 9.53 -16.91 13.07
N VAL A 444 8.56 -16.14 12.57
CA VAL A 444 7.63 -15.33 13.39
C VAL A 444 6.21 -15.89 13.38
N SER A 445 6.05 -17.15 12.97
CA SER A 445 4.74 -17.77 12.72
C SER A 445 3.86 -17.82 13.96
N ALA A 446 4.44 -18.11 15.13
CA ALA A 446 3.72 -18.18 16.40
C ALA A 446 3.30 -16.78 16.89
N GLU A 447 4.19 -15.79 16.75
CA GLU A 447 3.98 -14.42 17.24
C GLU A 447 2.92 -13.67 16.43
N THR A 448 2.90 -13.89 15.12
CA THR A 448 1.94 -13.29 14.17
C THR A 448 0.62 -14.04 14.12
N GLY A 449 0.54 -15.24 14.69
CA GLY A 449 -0.63 -16.12 14.59
C GLY A 449 -0.85 -16.72 13.20
N LEU A 450 0.12 -16.55 12.28
CA LEU A 450 0.05 -17.08 10.92
C LEU A 450 0.59 -18.52 10.81
N GLY A 451 1.11 -19.09 11.90
CA GLY A 451 1.59 -20.47 12.00
C GLY A 451 0.54 -21.56 12.19
N PHE A 452 -0.71 -21.32 11.78
CA PHE A 452 -1.81 -22.23 12.02
C PHE A 452 -1.84 -23.38 11.01
N ALA A 453 -2.44 -24.50 11.42
CA ALA A 453 -2.64 -25.66 10.55
C ALA A 453 -3.71 -25.39 9.48
N ALA A 454 -3.30 -25.28 8.23
CA ALA A 454 -4.17 -25.11 7.08
C ALA A 454 -3.48 -25.62 5.80
N THR A 455 -4.11 -26.57 5.11
CA THR A 455 -3.54 -27.14 3.89
C THR A 455 -4.11 -26.40 2.69
N GLY A 456 -3.33 -25.51 2.08
CA GLY A 456 -3.82 -24.63 1.01
C GLY A 456 -2.79 -24.35 -0.07
N ALA A 457 -3.22 -24.42 -1.33
CA ALA A 457 -2.38 -24.20 -2.51
C ALA A 457 -2.39 -22.73 -3.00
N GLY A 458 -3.36 -21.92 -2.56
CA GLY A 458 -3.53 -20.53 -3.01
C GLY A 458 -3.50 -19.55 -1.85
N MET A 459 -2.73 -18.48 -2.01
CA MET A 459 -2.66 -17.36 -1.09
C MET A 459 -2.62 -16.05 -1.87
N VAL A 460 -3.27 -15.04 -1.34
CA VAL A 460 -3.15 -13.65 -1.79
C VAL A 460 -2.92 -12.76 -0.58
N THR A 461 -1.93 -11.89 -0.69
CA THR A 461 -1.66 -10.82 0.28
C THR A 461 -2.09 -9.50 -0.34
N THR A 462 -2.86 -8.71 0.41
CA THR A 462 -3.33 -7.39 -0.05
C THR A 462 -3.85 -6.60 1.15
N ASP A 463 -3.78 -5.29 1.12
CA ASP A 463 -4.55 -4.44 2.04
C ASP A 463 -5.96 -4.24 1.47
N PHE A 464 -6.85 -5.23 1.62
CA PHE A 464 -8.17 -5.17 0.96
C PHE A 464 -9.11 -4.16 1.63
N ASN A 465 -8.79 -3.74 2.86
CA ASN A 465 -9.63 -2.88 3.67
C ASN A 465 -9.07 -1.44 3.79
N ASN A 466 -7.88 -1.21 3.23
CA ASN A 466 -7.17 0.07 3.16
C ASN A 466 -6.81 0.63 4.55
N ASP A 467 -6.47 -0.24 5.52
CA ASP A 467 -5.99 0.15 6.86
C ASP A 467 -4.46 0.14 6.99
N ARG A 468 -3.75 -0.02 5.87
CA ARG A 468 -2.28 -0.11 5.74
C ARG A 468 -1.67 -1.32 6.43
N ALA A 469 -2.47 -2.30 6.79
CA ALA A 469 -1.96 -3.58 7.25
C ALA A 469 -2.16 -4.60 6.12
N ILE A 470 -1.12 -5.40 5.84
CA ILE A 470 -1.27 -6.47 4.86
C ILE A 470 -2.21 -7.54 5.41
N ASP A 471 -3.29 -7.81 4.68
CA ASP A 471 -4.20 -8.91 4.96
C ASP A 471 -3.80 -10.18 4.19
N PHE A 472 -4.03 -11.34 4.81
CA PHE A 472 -3.75 -12.65 4.22
C PHE A 472 -5.06 -13.38 3.92
N VAL A 473 -5.24 -13.77 2.66
CA VAL A 473 -6.35 -14.62 2.20
C VAL A 473 -5.79 -15.96 1.76
N ILE A 474 -6.13 -17.03 2.48
CA ILE A 474 -5.58 -18.36 2.25
C ILE A 474 -6.70 -19.34 1.88
N ALA A 475 -6.58 -19.92 0.69
CA ALA A 475 -7.47 -20.96 0.19
C ALA A 475 -7.00 -22.32 0.71
N ALA A 476 -7.53 -22.73 1.86
CA ALA A 476 -7.12 -23.96 2.54
C ALA A 476 -8.27 -24.89 2.91
N VAL A 477 -7.97 -26.19 2.90
CA VAL A 477 -8.76 -27.26 3.48
C VAL A 477 -8.31 -27.47 4.92
N ARG A 478 -9.18 -27.17 5.88
CA ARG A 478 -9.13 -27.73 7.23
C ARG A 478 -10.08 -28.92 7.28
N ARG A 479 -9.77 -29.90 8.13
CA ARG A 479 -10.70 -31.00 8.45
C ARG A 479 -12.06 -30.51 9.00
N GLU A 480 -12.19 -29.21 9.30
CA GLU A 480 -13.43 -28.55 9.76
C GLU A 480 -13.85 -27.25 8.99
N LEU A 481 -13.07 -26.70 8.04
CA LEU A 481 -13.35 -25.40 7.37
C LEU A 481 -12.75 -25.31 5.94
N ARG A 482 -13.37 -24.52 5.04
CA ARG A 482 -13.01 -24.45 3.59
C ARG A 482 -12.35 -23.13 3.12
N SER A 483 -12.19 -22.11 3.96
CA SER A 483 -11.50 -20.85 3.63
C SER A 483 -11.25 -20.00 4.89
N ILE A 484 -10.08 -19.35 5.01
CA ILE A 484 -9.70 -18.52 6.16
C ILE A 484 -9.22 -17.14 5.68
N SER A 485 -9.72 -16.07 6.29
CA SER A 485 -9.19 -14.71 6.17
C SER A 485 -8.63 -14.29 7.51
N ILE A 486 -7.41 -13.74 7.50
CA ILE A 486 -6.69 -13.28 8.69
C ILE A 486 -6.41 -11.80 8.54
N ARG A 487 -6.80 -11.06 9.58
CA ARG A 487 -6.61 -9.63 9.71
C ARG A 487 -5.38 -9.33 10.54
N SER A 488 -4.47 -8.53 9.99
CA SER A 488 -3.41 -7.89 10.78
C SER A 488 -4.03 -6.72 11.56
N LYS A 489 -3.77 -6.63 12.86
CA LYS A 489 -4.19 -5.48 13.67
C LYS A 489 -2.97 -4.59 13.88
N GLY A 490 -3.07 -3.33 13.47
CA GLY A 490 -2.09 -2.31 13.79
C GLY A 490 -1.82 -2.22 15.30
N ASN A 491 -0.59 -1.87 15.66
CA ASN A 491 -0.05 -1.93 17.02
C ASN A 491 -0.70 -0.90 17.97
N SER A 492 -1.92 -1.16 18.41
CA SER A 492 -2.53 -0.53 19.58
C SER A 492 -2.74 -1.60 20.66
N GLY A 493 -1.69 -1.88 21.44
CA GLY A 493 -1.74 -2.54 22.74
C GLY A 493 -2.60 -3.81 22.86
N ARG A 494 -1.95 -4.98 22.86
CA ARG A 494 -2.48 -6.27 23.33
C ARG A 494 -3.89 -6.63 22.82
N SER A 495 -4.01 -6.98 21.54
CA SER A 495 -5.07 -7.91 21.14
C SER A 495 -4.62 -8.80 19.98
N SER A 496 -4.82 -10.11 20.12
CA SER A 496 -4.45 -11.13 19.14
C SER A 496 -5.17 -10.95 17.79
N PRO A 497 -4.60 -11.48 16.68
CA PRO A 497 -5.24 -11.48 15.36
C PRO A 497 -6.62 -12.16 15.40
N SER A 498 -7.58 -11.63 14.63
CA SER A 498 -8.94 -12.17 14.56
C SER A 498 -9.13 -13.04 13.32
N ILE A 499 -9.46 -14.32 13.51
CA ILE A 499 -9.77 -15.27 12.44
C ILE A 499 -11.28 -15.19 12.14
N SER A 500 -11.64 -14.87 10.89
CA SER A 500 -13.03 -14.91 10.43
C SER A 500 -13.27 -16.12 9.55
N THR A 501 -14.33 -16.89 9.84
CA THR A 501 -14.70 -18.10 9.10
C THR A 501 -16.12 -17.96 8.53
N ARG A 502 -16.31 -18.14 7.21
CA ARG A 502 -17.65 -18.25 6.60
C ARG A 502 -17.96 -19.72 6.27
N ARG A 503 -19.12 -20.21 6.74
CA ARG A 503 -19.72 -21.46 6.26
C ARG A 503 -20.59 -21.16 5.04
N SER A 504 -20.29 -21.78 3.90
CA SER A 504 -21.19 -21.76 2.74
C SER A 504 -22.42 -22.62 3.03
N CYS A 505 -23.58 -21.99 3.19
CA CYS A 505 -24.88 -22.67 3.20
C CYS A 505 -25.17 -23.23 1.79
N HIS A 506 -25.14 -24.55 1.63
CA HIS A 506 -25.77 -25.20 0.48
C HIS A 506 -27.30 -25.01 0.58
N ARG A 507 -27.88 -24.10 -0.20
CA ARG A 507 -29.27 -24.25 -0.67
C ARG A 507 -29.23 -24.95 -2.01
N ARG A 508 -29.77 -26.18 -2.04
CA ARG A 508 -30.11 -26.87 -3.28
C ARG A 508 -31.12 -26.01 -4.04
N TRP A 509 -30.85 -25.81 -5.31
CA TRP A 509 -31.81 -25.29 -6.27
C TRP A 509 -32.83 -26.40 -6.56
N ALA A 510 -34.11 -26.09 -6.37
CA ALA A 510 -35.25 -26.71 -7.02
C ALA A 510 -36.10 -25.55 -7.56
#